data_AF-A0A9R1PES4-F1
#
_entry.id   AF-A0A9R1PES4-F1
#
_cell.length_a   1.000
_cell.length_b   1.000
_cell.length_c   1.000
_cell.angle_alpha   90.00
_cell.angle_beta   90.00
_cell.angle_gamma   90.00
#
_symmetry.space_group_name_H-M   'P 1'
#
loop_
_entity.id
_entity.type
_entity.pdbx_description
1 polymer ?
#
loop_
_entity_poly.entity_id
_entity_poly.type
_entity_poly.pdbx_seq_one_letter_code
_entity_poly.pdbx_strand_id
1 'polypeptide(L)'
;MVLLTAIHFAKQGFAVAAVDHQGHGFSEGFQAHIPDIGPVLDDCEAGFAPFRADYPPPLLCFLYGESLGGAIALLLHLTKSDTGVARARASHRPGPAARRH
;
A
#
# COMPACT_ATOMS: atom_id res chain seq x y z
N MET A 1 -8.72 -13.41 -7.01
CA MET A 1 -7.57 -13.73 -7.89
C MET A 1 -6.25 -13.67 -7.12
N VAL A 2 -6.00 -12.59 -6.36
CA VAL A 2 -4.75 -12.41 -5.60
C VAL A 2 -4.41 -13.54 -4.60
N LEU A 3 -5.41 -14.17 -3.95
CA LEU A 3 -5.16 -15.27 -3.00
C LEU A 3 -4.50 -16.50 -3.64
N LEU A 4 -4.93 -16.89 -4.85
CA LEU A 4 -4.36 -18.05 -5.54
C LEU A 4 -2.91 -17.77 -5.96
N THR A 5 -2.62 -16.53 -6.37
CA THR A 5 -1.25 -16.08 -6.68
C THR A 5 -0.37 -16.09 -5.43
N ALA A 6 -0.87 -15.65 -4.28
CA ALA A 6 -0.15 -15.70 -3.01
C ALA A 6 0.19 -17.14 -2.60
N ILE A 7 -0.79 -18.07 -2.72
CA ILE A 7 -0.56 -19.50 -2.48
C ILE A 7 0.48 -20.06 -3.44
N HIS A 8 0.45 -19.66 -4.72
CA HIS A 8 1.44 -20.09 -5.70
C HIS A 8 2.85 -19.65 -5.29
N PHE A 9 3.06 -18.39 -4.92
CA PHE A 9 4.36 -17.91 -4.44
C PHE A 9 4.82 -18.63 -3.17
N ALA A 10 3.93 -18.84 -2.21
CA ALA A 10 4.27 -19.60 -1.00
C ALA A 10 4.76 -21.02 -1.33
N LYS A 11 4.11 -21.70 -2.29
CA LYS A 11 4.54 -23.01 -2.79
C LYS A 11 5.90 -23.00 -3.50
N GLN A 12 6.31 -21.86 -4.05
CA GLN A 12 7.64 -21.67 -4.66
C GLN A 12 8.72 -21.26 -3.64
N GLY A 13 8.40 -21.24 -2.34
CA GLY A 13 9.36 -20.94 -1.26
C GLY A 13 9.46 -19.48 -0.87
N PHE A 14 8.53 -18.62 -1.32
CA PHE A 14 8.47 -17.23 -0.89
C PHE A 14 7.71 -17.10 0.42
N ALA A 15 8.19 -16.25 1.33
CA ALA A 15 7.34 -15.70 2.38
C ALA A 15 6.42 -14.65 1.74
N VAL A 16 5.11 -14.75 1.97
CA VAL A 16 4.12 -13.86 1.34
C VAL A 16 3.24 -13.20 2.39
N ALA A 17 3.09 -11.88 2.29
CA ALA A 17 2.11 -11.10 3.00
C ALA A 17 1.28 -10.28 2.01
N ALA A 18 0.02 -10.02 2.37
CA ALA A 18 -0.89 -9.15 1.64
C ALA A 18 -1.60 -8.23 2.62
N VAL A 19 -1.96 -7.05 2.15
CA VAL A 19 -2.72 -6.06 2.93
C VAL A 19 -3.97 -5.68 2.13
N ASP A 20 -5.09 -5.55 2.83
CA ASP A 20 -6.32 -5.01 2.24
C ASP A 20 -6.25 -3.48 2.29
N HIS A 21 -6.49 -2.84 1.14
CA HIS A 21 -6.56 -1.38 1.08
C HIS A 21 -7.82 -0.86 1.79
N GLN A 22 -7.80 0.40 2.23
CA GLN A 22 -8.97 1.06 2.83
C GLN A 22 -10.22 0.87 1.95
N GLY A 23 -11.35 0.55 2.60
CA GLY A 23 -12.62 0.29 1.93
C GLY A 23 -12.68 -1.02 1.13
N HIS A 24 -11.68 -1.89 1.22
CA HIS A 24 -11.63 -3.19 0.55
C HIS A 24 -11.38 -4.32 1.54
N GLY A 25 -11.85 -5.53 1.20
CA GLY A 25 -11.60 -6.73 2.01
C GLY A 25 -12.11 -6.58 3.44
N PHE A 26 -11.22 -6.83 4.40
CA PHE A 26 -11.48 -6.67 5.83
C PHE A 26 -11.06 -5.32 6.41
N SER A 27 -10.56 -4.40 5.57
CA SER A 27 -10.15 -3.06 6.01
C SER A 27 -11.35 -2.11 6.09
N GLU A 28 -11.32 -1.25 7.12
CA GLU A 28 -12.32 -0.22 7.36
C GLU A 28 -12.40 0.81 6.22
N GLY A 29 -13.53 1.54 6.15
CA GLY A 29 -13.77 2.62 5.18
C GLY A 29 -15.03 2.41 4.34
N PHE A 30 -15.35 3.40 3.51
CA PHE A 30 -16.44 3.27 2.56
C PHE A 30 -16.08 2.23 1.49
N GLN A 31 -17.01 1.33 1.19
CA GLN A 31 -16.76 0.23 0.25
C GLN A 31 -16.26 0.74 -1.11
N ALA A 32 -15.16 0.15 -1.57
CA ALA A 32 -14.49 0.45 -2.82
C ALA A 32 -14.09 1.93 -3.00
N HIS A 33 -13.87 2.65 -1.90
CA HIS A 33 -13.57 4.08 -1.94
C HIS A 33 -12.22 4.41 -1.28
N ILE A 34 -11.31 4.94 -2.09
CA ILE A 34 -10.00 5.43 -1.66
C ILE A 34 -9.95 6.93 -1.98
N PRO A 35 -10.17 7.81 -0.98
CA PRO A 35 -10.23 9.25 -1.21
C PRO A 35 -8.86 9.88 -1.46
N ASP A 36 -7.80 9.29 -0.89
CA ASP A 36 -6.42 9.75 -1.02
C ASP A 36 -5.48 8.54 -1.04
N ILE A 37 -4.50 8.57 -1.94
CA ILE A 37 -3.50 7.52 -2.08
C ILE A 37 -2.43 7.58 -0.98
N GLY A 38 -2.15 8.75 -0.43
CA GLY A 38 -1.11 8.95 0.59
C GLY A 38 -1.30 8.05 1.82
N PRO A 39 -2.47 8.09 2.48
CA PRO A 39 -2.78 7.19 3.60
C PRO A 39 -2.69 5.71 3.23
N VAL A 40 -3.09 5.32 2.01
CA VAL A 40 -2.98 3.93 1.54
C VAL A 40 -1.52 3.48 1.47
N LEU A 41 -0.61 4.36 1.01
CA LEU A 41 0.82 4.05 0.99
C LEU A 41 1.39 3.92 2.41
N ASP A 42 1.00 4.82 3.31
CA ASP A 42 1.46 4.81 4.70
C ASP A 42 0.95 3.53 5.42
N ASP A 43 -0.28 3.09 5.15
CA ASP A 43 -0.84 1.84 5.66
C ASP A 43 -0.12 0.61 5.11
N CYS A 44 0.18 0.58 3.81
CA CYS A 44 0.97 -0.50 3.21
C CYS A 44 2.35 -0.59 3.85
N GLU A 45 3.01 0.54 4.11
CA GLU A 45 4.31 0.55 4.79
C GLU A 45 4.20 -0.02 6.20
N ALA A 46 3.24 0.45 6.98
CA ALA A 46 3.01 0.00 8.34
C ALA A 46 2.66 -1.49 8.41
N GLY A 47 1.85 -2.00 7.48
CA GLY A 47 1.49 -3.41 7.39
C GLY A 47 2.64 -4.31 7.00
N PHE A 48 3.50 -3.89 6.05
CA PHE A 48 4.62 -4.71 5.59
C PHE A 48 5.88 -4.60 6.45
N ALA A 49 6.06 -3.52 7.23
CA ALA A 49 7.28 -3.31 8.01
C ALA A 49 7.57 -4.45 9.04
N PRO A 50 6.59 -4.90 9.86
CA PRO A 50 6.80 -6.04 10.76
C PRO A 50 7.13 -7.33 10.01
N PHE A 51 6.39 -7.61 8.93
CA PHE A 51 6.64 -8.79 8.10
C PHE A 51 8.06 -8.80 7.53
N ARG A 52 8.57 -7.67 7.04
CA ARG A 52 9.95 -7.56 6.56
C ARG A 52 10.99 -7.74 7.67
N ALA A 53 10.68 -7.35 8.90
CA ALA A 53 11.58 -7.54 10.05
C ALA A 53 11.74 -9.02 10.40
N ASP A 54 10.71 -9.84 10.20
CA ASP A 54 10.75 -11.29 10.41
C ASP A 54 11.59 -12.04 9.36
N TYR A 55 11.87 -11.40 8.20
CA TYR A 55 12.65 -11.96 7.09
C TYR A 55 13.83 -11.04 6.69
N PRO A 56 14.87 -10.93 7.54
CA PRO A 56 16.00 -10.04 7.30
C PRO A 56 16.91 -10.52 6.14
N PRO A 57 17.87 -9.68 5.69
CA PRO A 57 18.86 -10.06 4.68
C PRO A 57 19.56 -11.40 4.97
N PRO A 58 19.94 -12.18 3.93
CA PRO A 58 20.11 -11.78 2.53
C PRO A 58 18.88 -11.96 1.63
N LEU A 59 17.69 -12.14 2.20
CA LEU A 59 16.46 -12.36 1.43
C LEU A 59 16.07 -11.13 0.58
N LEU A 60 15.71 -11.39 -0.68
CA LEU A 60 15.18 -10.36 -1.59
C LEU A 60 13.70 -10.13 -1.30
N CYS A 61 13.27 -8.86 -1.42
CA CYS A 61 11.88 -8.45 -1.20
C CYS A 61 11.30 -7.86 -2.49
N PHE A 62 10.11 -8.32 -2.86
CA PHE A 62 9.40 -7.91 -4.08
C PHE A 62 8.02 -7.36 -3.73
N LEU A 63 7.51 -6.44 -4.54
CA LEU A 63 6.12 -5.99 -4.50
C LEU A 63 5.37 -6.55 -5.72
N TYR A 64 4.17 -7.07 -5.49
CA TYR A 64 3.30 -7.58 -6.53
C TYR A 64 1.92 -6.94 -6.39
N GLY A 65 1.34 -6.53 -7.52
CA GLY A 65 -0.01 -5.97 -7.57
C GLY A 65 -0.57 -5.99 -8.98
N GLU A 66 -1.88 -6.09 -9.10
CA GLU A 66 -2.63 -6.07 -10.35
C GLU A 66 -3.51 -4.82 -10.40
N SER A 67 -3.70 -4.24 -11.60
CA SER A 67 -4.55 -3.05 -11.80
C SER A 67 -4.14 -1.91 -10.84
N LEU A 68 -5.07 -1.38 -10.04
CA LEU A 68 -4.78 -0.38 -9.01
C LEU A 68 -3.67 -0.82 -8.05
N GLY A 69 -3.63 -2.10 -7.65
CA GLY A 69 -2.60 -2.63 -6.76
C GLY A 69 -1.20 -2.56 -7.40
N GLY A 70 -1.10 -2.68 -8.73
CA GLY A 70 0.16 -2.52 -9.45
C GLY A 70 0.65 -1.07 -9.45
N ALA A 71 -0.26 -0.11 -9.61
CA ALA A 71 0.06 1.32 -9.50
C ALA A 71 0.52 1.68 -8.07
N ILE A 72 -0.15 1.14 -7.04
CA ILE A 72 0.24 1.31 -5.64
C ILE A 72 1.62 0.71 -5.39
N ALA A 73 1.89 -0.50 -5.87
CA ALA A 73 3.19 -1.15 -5.74
C ALA A 73 4.33 -0.33 -6.37
N LEU A 74 4.10 0.22 -7.57
CA LEU A 74 5.07 1.09 -8.23
C LEU A 74 5.30 2.38 -7.44
N LEU A 75 4.23 3.01 -6.97
CA LEU A 75 4.33 4.25 -6.20
C LEU A 75 5.05 4.03 -4.86
N LEU A 76 4.77 2.93 -4.15
CA LEU A 76 5.51 2.52 -2.95
C LEU A 76 7.01 2.38 -3.23
N HIS A 77 7.38 1.72 -4.33
CA HIS A 77 8.78 1.54 -4.73
C HIS A 77 9.46 2.89 -5.00
N LEU A 78 8.84 3.74 -5.84
CA LEU A 78 9.39 5.04 -6.21
C LEU A 78 9.54 5.96 -4.99
N THR A 79 8.58 5.92 -4.07
CA THR A 79 8.65 6.78 -2.89
C THR A 79 9.77 6.36 -1.92
N LYS A 80 10.09 5.07 -1.84
CA LYS A 80 11.22 4.58 -1.04
C LYS A 80 12.57 4.90 -1.66
N SER A 81 12.69 4.84 -2.98
CA SER A 81 13.92 5.27 -3.67
C SER A 81 14.17 6.76 -3.53
N ASP A 82 13.12 7.57 -3.34
CA ASP A 82 13.20 9.02 -3.21
C ASP A 82 13.57 9.51 -1.80
N THR A 83 14.16 8.66 -0.94
CA THR A 83 14.71 9.11 0.36
C THR A 83 15.91 10.08 0.18
N GLY A 84 16.26 10.47 -1.06
CA GLY A 84 17.13 11.61 -1.40
C GLY A 84 16.39 12.93 -1.69
N VAL A 85 15.08 12.94 -1.93
CA VAL A 85 14.27 14.14 -2.17
C VAL A 85 13.04 14.10 -1.26
N ALA A 86 13.10 14.87 -0.18
CA ALA A 86 12.06 14.96 0.83
C ALA A 86 10.65 15.08 0.23
N ARG A 87 9.72 14.24 0.71
CA ARG A 87 8.28 14.36 0.45
C ARG A 87 7.80 15.75 0.87
N ALA A 88 7.68 16.67 -0.09
CA ALA A 88 6.89 17.88 0.10
C ALA A 88 5.42 17.46 0.14
N ARG A 89 4.87 17.25 1.34
CA ARG A 89 3.44 17.08 1.54
C ARG A 89 2.74 18.37 1.09
N ALA A 90 2.18 18.37 -0.12
CA ALA A 90 1.24 19.40 -0.53
C ALA A 90 -0.04 19.20 0.30
N SER A 91 -0.14 19.89 1.43
CA SER A 91 -1.35 19.91 2.25
C SER A 91 -2.48 20.53 1.43
N HIS A 92 -3.36 19.70 0.87
CA HIS A 92 -4.62 20.15 0.32
C HIS A 92 -5.52 20.56 1.50
N ARG A 93 -5.60 21.86 1.79
CA ARG A 93 -6.62 22.40 2.70
C ARG A 93 -7.97 22.31 2.00
N PRO A 94 -8.98 21.63 2.58
CA PRO A 94 -10.34 21.73 2.05
C PRO A 94 -10.84 23.18 2.24
N GLY A 95 -11.36 23.77 1.16
CA GLY A 95 -11.99 25.10 1.18
C GLY A 95 -13.25 25.12 2.06
N PRO A 96 -13.68 26.30 2.55
CA PRO A 96 -14.76 26.41 3.51
C PRO A 96 -16.08 25.90 2.91
N ALA A 97 -16.73 25.00 3.65
CA ALA A 97 -18.03 24.46 3.30
C ALA A 97 -19.05 25.60 3.16
N ALA A 98 -19.60 25.77 1.95
CA ALA A 98 -20.70 26.69 1.70
C ALA A 98 -21.93 26.24 2.50
N ARG A 99 -22.29 27.01 3.53
CA ARG A 99 -23.58 26.93 4.20
C ARG A 99 -24.67 27.16 3.15
N ARG A 100 -25.48 26.15 2.88
CA ARG A 100 -26.74 26.32 2.14
C ARG A 100 -27.83 26.68 3.16
N HIS A 101 -28.56 27.74 2.86
CA HIS A 101 -29.82 28.11 3.49
C HIS A 101 -30.94 27.18 3.04
#